data_AF-A0A9N9PX37-F1
#
_entry.id   AF-A0A9N9PX37-F1
#
_cell.length_a   1.000
_cell.length_b   1.000
_cell.length_c   1.000
_cell.angle_alpha   90.00
_cell.angle_beta   90.00
_cell.angle_gamma   90.00
#
_symmetry.space_group_name_H-M   'P 1'
#
loop_
_entity.id
_entity.type
_entity.pdbx_description
1 polymer ?
#
loop_
_entity_poly.entity_id
_entity_poly.type
_entity_poly.pdbx_seq_one_letter_code
_entity_poly.pdbx_strand_id
1 'polypeptide(L)'
;MSVSRPARCLLSVPSIPRLHPRLGPRTFHTTPKLAERRRPRYTSIKASDPALIEAQRKAKVEQARETFKAYTAEEKEFLAKQYTPEQLAAIEAGEKAIDPVDLDARGVIRSDWGSLTYVDDFATRRPFVDKKASAFEGPVDPNARLMTLEEMSLADAEYEWNIIQQNPQEKDFPFDDPVRRAEARPSRTDLLKSFDEVPITVGSHGPISPKHQSIVAPMLPIGIEAAVDGTGKQVGDEEADVRDPDGVYDLLRRQTGLTLDQIFEYRVKILVQHRVVNQTRLGKIQSLYCLAICGNGEGRLGIGEAKGQETEDAMKNARIQAIKNMKPIPRYENRTIYGEVEGKVSAVEVKLMSRPPGFGLRCQHLIFEMARAAGIQDLAARVPRSRNKMNTVKATYQALMKQRIPDEIARGLGKKLVDVRKVYYGGRV
;
A
#
# COMPACT_ATOMS: atom_id res chain seq x y z
N MET A 1 -6.10 34.75 49.56
CA MET A 1 -7.56 34.90 49.39
C MET A 1 -8.00 33.92 48.30
N SER A 2 -8.11 32.59 48.49
CA SER A 2 -8.97 31.83 49.43
C SER A 2 -10.44 32.33 49.32
N VAL A 3 -11.51 31.58 49.11
CA VAL A 3 -11.87 30.15 49.33
C VAL A 3 -13.14 29.85 48.49
N SER A 4 -13.37 28.56 48.17
CA SER A 4 -14.67 27.87 47.94
C SER A 4 -15.69 28.35 46.90
N ARG A 5 -15.91 27.51 45.88
CA ARG A 5 -17.26 27.22 45.37
C ARG A 5 -17.67 25.81 45.85
N PRO A 6 -18.85 25.62 46.48
CA PRO A 6 -19.21 24.34 47.05
C PRO A 6 -19.59 23.33 45.96
N ALA A 7 -18.97 22.14 46.05
CA ALA A 7 -19.19 20.97 45.20
C ALA A 7 -20.53 20.28 45.53
N ARG A 8 -21.66 20.92 45.19
CA ARG A 8 -23.00 20.34 45.46
C ARG A 8 -23.92 20.16 44.25
N CYS A 9 -23.41 20.27 43.02
CA CYS A 9 -24.24 20.14 41.81
C CYS A 9 -23.80 19.03 40.84
N LEU A 10 -23.06 18.01 41.29
CA LEU A 10 -22.58 16.92 40.43
C LEU A 10 -23.44 15.64 40.46
N LEU A 11 -24.53 15.59 41.25
CA LEU A 11 -25.38 14.39 41.39
C LEU A 11 -26.90 14.68 41.35
N SER A 12 -27.37 15.70 40.62
CA SER A 12 -28.81 15.87 40.36
C SER A 12 -29.13 15.53 38.90
N VAL A 13 -29.80 14.40 38.68
CA VAL A 13 -30.45 14.10 37.40
C VAL A 13 -31.57 15.12 37.19
N PRO A 14 -31.63 15.86 36.07
CA PRO A 14 -32.75 16.76 35.83
C PRO A 14 -34.02 15.91 35.68
N SER A 15 -35.00 16.14 36.57
CA SER A 15 -36.33 15.57 36.39
C SER A 15 -36.96 16.18 35.14
N ILE A 16 -37.30 15.32 34.18
CA ILE A 16 -38.06 15.73 32.98
C ILE A 16 -39.37 16.35 33.49
N PRO A 17 -39.72 17.60 33.12
CA PRO A 17 -40.95 18.20 33.57
C PRO A 17 -42.13 17.39 33.01
N ARG A 18 -42.97 16.85 33.91
CA ARG A 18 -44.23 16.22 33.51
C ARG A 18 -45.12 17.30 32.90
N LEU A 19 -45.31 17.23 31.59
CA LEU A 19 -46.24 18.09 30.85
C LEU A 19 -47.67 17.74 31.27
N HIS A 20 -48.21 18.45 32.25
CA HIS A 20 -49.65 18.45 32.44
C HIS A 20 -50.29 19.18 31.27
N PRO A 21 -51.27 18.57 30.56
CA PRO A 21 -51.97 19.27 29.51
C PRO A 21 -52.71 20.44 30.15
N ARG A 22 -52.24 21.66 29.90
CA ARG A 22 -53.00 22.87 30.27
C ARG A 22 -54.27 22.84 29.45
N LEU A 23 -55.40 22.50 30.07
CA LEU A 23 -56.71 22.70 29.49
C LEU A 23 -56.88 24.21 29.31
N GLY A 24 -56.60 24.69 28.09
CA GLY A 24 -56.73 26.10 27.75
C GLY A 24 -58.18 26.56 27.94
N PRO A 25 -58.41 27.79 28.43
CA PRO A 25 -59.76 28.32 28.58
C PRO A 25 -60.47 28.30 27.22
N ARG A 26 -61.69 27.76 27.19
CA ARG A 26 -62.55 27.79 25.99
C ARG A 26 -62.87 29.25 25.68
N THR A 27 -62.29 29.78 24.61
CA THR A 27 -62.61 31.12 24.12
C THR A 27 -63.99 31.10 23.47
N PHE A 28 -64.93 31.87 24.02
CA PHE A 28 -66.31 32.03 23.52
C PHE A 28 -66.43 32.86 22.22
N HIS A 29 -65.33 33.11 21.52
CA HIS A 29 -65.35 33.81 20.24
C HIS A 29 -65.66 32.81 19.12
N THR A 30 -66.58 33.17 18.22
CA THR A 30 -66.96 32.42 17.02
C THR A 30 -65.86 32.38 15.95
N THR A 31 -64.70 32.97 16.22
CA THR A 31 -63.57 32.97 15.30
C THR A 31 -62.88 31.60 15.27
N PRO A 32 -62.74 30.97 14.09
CA PRO A 32 -62.11 29.66 13.95
C PRO A 32 -60.65 29.67 14.45
N LYS A 33 -60.18 28.54 14.98
CA LYS A 33 -58.84 28.41 15.58
C LYS A 33 -57.76 28.72 14.53
N LEU A 34 -56.61 29.23 14.96
CA LEU A 34 -55.53 29.66 14.05
C LEU A 34 -55.00 28.53 13.13
N ALA A 35 -55.15 27.27 13.53
CA ALA A 35 -54.89 26.09 12.69
C ALA A 35 -55.84 25.99 11.48
N GLU A 36 -57.11 26.38 11.64
CA GLU A 36 -58.14 26.37 10.58
C GLU A 36 -57.97 27.54 9.59
N ARG A 37 -57.18 28.57 9.95
CA ARG A 37 -56.89 29.74 9.09
C ARG A 37 -55.64 29.57 8.22
N ARG A 38 -54.89 28.46 8.35
CA ARG A 38 -53.70 28.24 7.54
C ARG A 38 -54.12 27.84 6.12
N ARG A 39 -53.79 28.69 5.15
CA ARG A 39 -53.81 28.30 3.73
C ARG A 39 -52.92 27.05 3.58
N PRO A 40 -53.30 26.07 2.73
CA PRO A 40 -52.43 24.94 2.46
C PRO A 40 -51.06 25.45 2.02
N ARG A 41 -49.98 24.77 2.42
CA ARG A 41 -48.60 25.16 2.08
C ARG A 41 -48.36 25.20 0.56
N TYR A 42 -49.21 24.54 -0.23
CA TYR A 42 -49.13 24.47 -1.69
C TYR A 42 -50.20 25.35 -2.33
N THR A 43 -49.92 25.80 -3.56
CA THR A 43 -50.78 26.76 -4.29
C THR A 43 -52.16 26.18 -4.53
N SER A 44 -53.16 26.67 -3.80
CA SER A 44 -54.56 26.39 -4.08
C SER A 44 -55.01 27.17 -5.32
N ILE A 45 -55.63 26.50 -6.28
CA ILE A 45 -56.28 27.13 -7.44
C ILE A 45 -57.36 28.11 -6.94
N LYS A 46 -57.37 29.36 -7.42
CA LYS A 46 -58.39 30.37 -7.07
C LYS A 46 -59.70 30.07 -7.82
N ALA A 47 -60.83 30.13 -7.13
CA ALA A 47 -62.12 29.61 -7.59
C ALA A 47 -63.05 30.69 -8.16
N SER A 48 -63.75 30.38 -9.27
CA SER A 48 -65.00 31.03 -9.70
C SER A 48 -66.24 30.18 -9.39
N ASP A 49 -66.15 28.84 -9.46
CA ASP A 49 -67.28 27.92 -9.19
C ASP A 49 -66.88 26.75 -8.26
N PRO A 50 -67.56 26.56 -7.10
CA PRO A 50 -67.18 25.56 -6.11
C PRO A 50 -67.48 24.10 -6.53
N ALA A 51 -68.54 23.84 -7.29
CA ALA A 51 -68.94 22.48 -7.70
C ALA A 51 -67.97 21.83 -8.71
N LEU A 52 -67.44 22.63 -9.64
CA LEU A 52 -66.47 22.21 -10.65
C LEU A 52 -65.13 21.83 -10.02
N ILE A 53 -64.76 22.50 -8.91
CA ILE A 53 -63.55 22.21 -8.13
C ILE A 53 -63.68 20.91 -7.35
N GLU A 54 -64.85 20.62 -6.78
CA GLU A 54 -65.09 19.34 -6.11
C GLU A 54 -65.04 18.17 -7.10
N ALA A 55 -65.62 18.33 -8.29
CA ALA A 55 -65.53 17.33 -9.36
C ALA A 55 -64.08 17.12 -9.81
N GLN A 56 -63.31 18.20 -10.04
CA GLN A 56 -61.89 18.11 -10.39
C GLN A 56 -61.03 17.50 -9.29
N ARG A 57 -61.33 17.77 -8.01
CA ARG A 57 -60.64 17.15 -6.88
C ARG A 57 -60.94 15.65 -6.80
N LYS A 58 -62.19 15.25 -6.97
CA LYS A 58 -62.58 13.82 -7.01
C LYS A 58 -61.88 13.11 -8.17
N ALA A 59 -61.89 13.70 -9.37
CA ALA A 59 -61.19 13.16 -10.54
C ALA A 59 -59.68 13.01 -10.30
N LYS A 60 -59.02 13.99 -9.67
CA LYS A 60 -57.60 13.88 -9.29
C LYS A 60 -57.33 12.81 -8.25
N VAL A 61 -58.22 12.65 -7.27
CA VAL A 61 -58.10 11.60 -6.25
C VAL A 61 -58.26 10.21 -6.89
N GLU A 62 -59.18 10.07 -7.83
CA GLU A 62 -59.37 8.83 -8.60
C GLU A 62 -58.14 8.53 -9.46
N GLN A 63 -57.63 9.51 -10.20
CA GLN A 63 -56.39 9.39 -10.98
C GLN A 63 -55.18 9.02 -10.12
N ALA A 64 -55.03 9.63 -8.94
CA ALA A 64 -53.97 9.31 -7.99
C ALA A 64 -54.07 7.86 -7.49
N ARG A 65 -55.28 7.38 -7.21
CA ARG A 65 -55.54 5.98 -6.78
C ARG A 65 -55.38 4.98 -7.92
N GLU A 66 -55.61 5.38 -9.16
CA GLU A 66 -55.34 4.56 -10.34
C GLU A 66 -53.83 4.42 -10.60
N THR A 67 -53.07 5.49 -10.37
CA THR A 67 -51.62 5.53 -10.55
C THR A 67 -50.90 4.76 -9.44
N PHE A 68 -51.33 4.95 -8.19
CA PHE A 68 -50.76 4.29 -7.00
C PHE A 68 -51.79 3.30 -6.43
N LYS A 69 -51.88 2.12 -7.04
CA LYS A 69 -52.78 1.06 -6.59
C LYS A 69 -52.28 0.42 -5.29
N ALA A 70 -53.20 0.18 -4.37
CA ALA A 70 -52.93 -0.60 -3.17
C ALA A 70 -52.78 -2.09 -3.52
N TYR A 71 -52.02 -2.84 -2.71
CA TYR A 71 -51.88 -4.27 -2.93
C TYR A 71 -53.21 -5.01 -2.79
N THR A 72 -53.44 -5.94 -3.71
CA THR A 72 -54.56 -6.89 -3.66
C THR A 72 -54.33 -7.97 -2.60
N ALA A 73 -55.40 -8.67 -2.20
CA ALA A 73 -55.28 -9.77 -1.24
C ALA A 73 -54.33 -10.88 -1.74
N GLU A 74 -54.39 -11.19 -3.03
CA GLU A 74 -53.52 -12.18 -3.67
C GLU A 74 -52.04 -11.75 -3.68
N GLU A 75 -51.77 -10.47 -3.95
CA GLU A 75 -50.41 -9.92 -3.88
C GLU A 75 -49.87 -9.94 -2.44
N LYS A 76 -50.71 -9.68 -1.44
CA LYS A 76 -50.32 -9.81 -0.02
C LYS A 76 -49.99 -11.24 0.36
N GLU A 77 -50.77 -12.22 -0.13
CA GLU A 77 -50.44 -13.64 0.04
C GLU A 77 -49.13 -14.03 -0.65
N PHE A 78 -48.81 -13.42 -1.79
CA PHE A 78 -47.53 -13.63 -2.47
C PHE A 78 -46.37 -13.02 -1.68
N LEU A 79 -46.51 -11.78 -1.19
CA LEU A 79 -45.53 -11.14 -0.32
C LEU A 79 -45.28 -11.96 0.96
N ALA A 80 -46.32 -12.58 1.51
CA ALA A 80 -46.22 -13.42 2.68
C ALA A 80 -45.38 -14.70 2.48
N LYS A 81 -45.16 -15.12 1.24
CA LYS A 81 -44.23 -16.22 0.91
C LYS A 81 -42.77 -15.76 0.90
N GLN A 82 -42.51 -14.47 0.70
CA GLN A 82 -41.16 -13.91 0.54
C GLN A 82 -40.63 -13.24 1.81
N TYR A 83 -41.49 -12.54 2.56
CA TYR A 83 -41.10 -11.71 3.70
C TYR A 83 -41.54 -12.33 5.05
N THR A 84 -40.84 -11.96 6.12
CA THR A 84 -41.19 -12.39 7.48
C THR A 84 -42.48 -11.71 7.97
N PRO A 85 -43.21 -12.28 8.95
CA PRO A 85 -44.42 -11.65 9.48
C PRO A 85 -44.18 -10.26 10.05
N GLU A 86 -43.00 -10.02 10.63
CA GLU A 86 -42.60 -8.69 11.14
C GLU A 86 -42.40 -7.68 10.01
N GLN A 87 -41.80 -8.11 8.90
CA GLN A 87 -41.60 -7.29 7.70
C GLN A 87 -42.94 -6.99 7.02
N LEU A 88 -43.85 -7.97 6.93
CA LEU A 88 -45.21 -7.76 6.39
C LEU A 88 -45.98 -6.74 7.21
N ALA A 89 -45.93 -6.82 8.53
CA ALA A 89 -46.56 -5.84 9.40
C ALA A 89 -46.04 -4.41 9.14
N ALA A 90 -44.73 -4.27 8.83
CA ALA A 90 -44.15 -2.98 8.44
C ALA A 90 -44.64 -2.49 7.06
N ILE A 91 -44.79 -3.39 6.09
CA ILE A 91 -45.34 -3.08 4.76
C ILE A 91 -46.79 -2.61 4.88
N GLU A 92 -47.62 -3.33 5.64
CA GLU A 92 -49.02 -2.96 5.89
C GLU A 92 -49.14 -1.61 6.61
N ALA A 93 -48.28 -1.37 7.61
CA ALA A 93 -48.22 -0.08 8.29
C ALA A 93 -47.81 1.04 7.33
N GLY A 94 -46.89 0.78 6.41
CA GLY A 94 -46.45 1.72 5.36
C GLY A 94 -47.57 2.07 4.38
N GLU A 95 -48.27 1.07 3.83
CA GLU A 95 -49.44 1.28 2.96
C GLU A 95 -50.53 2.10 3.64
N LYS A 96 -50.79 1.82 4.94
CA LYS A 96 -51.80 2.54 5.71
C LYS A 96 -51.40 3.98 6.03
N ALA A 97 -50.10 4.26 6.16
CA ALA A 97 -49.60 5.57 6.55
C ALA A 97 -49.40 6.52 5.36
N ILE A 98 -49.10 6.00 4.17
CA ILE A 98 -48.76 6.79 2.98
C ILE A 98 -49.98 6.88 2.05
N ASP A 99 -50.62 8.06 2.01
CA ASP A 99 -51.78 8.29 1.15
C ASP A 99 -51.37 8.53 -0.32
N PRO A 100 -52.03 7.87 -1.31
CA PRO A 100 -51.68 8.01 -2.74
C PRO A 100 -51.97 9.42 -3.27
N VAL A 101 -52.97 10.11 -2.69
CA VAL A 101 -53.30 11.50 -3.05
C VAL A 101 -52.19 12.46 -2.65
N ASP A 102 -51.50 12.19 -1.54
CA ASP A 102 -50.38 13.01 -1.09
C ASP A 102 -49.12 12.74 -1.94
N LEU A 103 -48.93 11.50 -2.39
CA LEU A 103 -47.86 11.15 -3.34
C LEU A 103 -48.04 11.84 -4.70
N ASP A 104 -49.25 11.87 -5.26
CA ASP A 104 -49.52 12.57 -6.53
C ASP A 104 -49.37 14.10 -6.39
N ALA A 105 -49.85 14.66 -5.28
CA ALA A 105 -49.81 16.12 -5.07
C ALA A 105 -48.42 16.67 -4.71
N ARG A 106 -47.57 15.88 -4.04
CA ARG A 106 -46.30 16.36 -3.44
C ARG A 106 -45.08 15.48 -3.74
N GLY A 107 -45.25 14.30 -4.30
CA GLY A 107 -44.17 13.36 -4.57
C GLY A 107 -43.17 13.92 -5.59
N VAL A 108 -41.89 13.80 -5.29
CA VAL A 108 -40.80 14.20 -6.18
C VAL A 108 -39.80 13.05 -6.25
N ILE A 109 -39.25 12.79 -7.43
CA ILE A 109 -38.15 11.83 -7.58
C ILE A 109 -36.93 12.39 -6.84
N ARG A 110 -36.45 11.61 -5.88
CA ARG A 110 -35.35 12.04 -5.02
C ARG A 110 -34.02 11.97 -5.78
N SER A 111 -33.33 13.11 -5.91
CA SER A 111 -32.05 13.25 -6.61
C SER A 111 -30.96 13.91 -5.75
N ASP A 112 -31.14 13.94 -4.43
CA ASP A 112 -30.17 14.48 -3.48
C ASP A 112 -29.01 13.52 -3.24
N TRP A 113 -27.95 13.99 -2.58
CA TRP A 113 -26.79 13.14 -2.25
C TRP A 113 -27.12 11.99 -1.28
N GLY A 114 -28.23 12.09 -0.54
CA GLY A 114 -28.74 11.01 0.31
C GLY A 114 -29.55 9.95 -0.46
N SER A 115 -29.81 10.16 -1.75
CA SER A 115 -30.48 9.19 -2.62
C SER A 115 -29.60 7.96 -2.86
N LEU A 116 -30.24 6.78 -2.81
CA LEU A 116 -29.57 5.52 -3.14
C LEU A 116 -29.51 5.41 -4.66
N THR A 117 -28.34 5.03 -5.18
CA THR A 117 -28.10 4.88 -6.63
C THR A 117 -28.62 3.56 -7.19
N TYR A 118 -28.98 2.63 -6.32
CA TYR A 118 -29.53 1.33 -6.64
C TYR A 118 -30.81 1.10 -5.83
N VAL A 119 -31.63 0.18 -6.32
CA VAL A 119 -32.85 -0.27 -5.63
C VAL A 119 -32.52 -1.54 -4.86
N ASP A 120 -32.90 -1.58 -3.60
CA ASP A 120 -32.76 -2.73 -2.72
C ASP A 120 -33.93 -2.74 -1.74
N ASP A 121 -34.36 -3.93 -1.32
CA ASP A 121 -35.44 -4.08 -0.37
C ASP A 121 -34.95 -4.04 1.09
N PHE A 122 -33.63 -4.14 1.29
CA PHE A 122 -32.96 -4.14 2.60
C PHE A 122 -33.52 -5.17 3.58
N ALA A 123 -34.15 -6.24 3.06
CA ALA A 123 -34.78 -7.26 3.89
C ALA A 123 -33.75 -8.18 4.56
N THR A 124 -32.62 -8.43 3.87
CA THR A 124 -31.50 -9.23 4.37
C THR A 124 -30.24 -8.39 4.50
N ARG A 125 -29.42 -8.71 5.51
CA ARG A 125 -28.13 -8.07 5.73
C ARG A 125 -27.06 -8.68 4.83
N ARG A 126 -26.41 -7.84 4.03
CA ARG A 126 -25.35 -8.23 3.11
C ARG A 126 -24.00 -8.27 3.83
N PRO A 127 -23.14 -9.26 3.58
CA PRO A 127 -21.90 -9.44 4.34
C PRO A 127 -20.85 -8.34 4.11
N PHE A 128 -20.82 -7.68 2.95
CA PHE A 128 -19.79 -6.70 2.59
C PHE A 128 -20.25 -5.24 2.67
N VAL A 129 -21.53 -5.00 2.34
CA VAL A 129 -22.10 -3.65 2.24
C VAL A 129 -22.64 -3.18 3.59
N ASP A 130 -23.23 -4.10 4.36
CA ASP A 130 -23.84 -3.76 5.64
C ASP A 130 -22.88 -4.00 6.81
N LYS A 131 -23.18 -3.35 7.93
CA LYS A 131 -22.45 -3.56 9.18
C LYS A 131 -22.66 -4.97 9.68
N LYS A 132 -21.58 -5.63 10.12
CA LYS A 132 -21.63 -6.97 10.71
C LYS A 132 -22.64 -7.02 11.87
N ALA A 133 -23.41 -8.11 11.95
CA ALA A 133 -24.30 -8.34 13.07
C ALA A 133 -23.50 -8.65 14.33
N SER A 134 -23.63 -7.82 15.36
CA SER A 134 -23.20 -8.16 16.70
C SER A 134 -24.24 -9.10 17.29
N ALA A 135 -23.88 -10.37 17.50
CA ALA A 135 -24.75 -11.32 18.18
C ALA A 135 -24.78 -11.10 19.70
N PHE A 136 -23.80 -10.36 20.23
CA PHE A 136 -23.67 -10.05 21.65
C PHE A 136 -24.21 -8.65 21.96
N GLU A 137 -25.37 -8.60 22.61
CA GLU A 137 -25.95 -7.38 23.19
C GLU A 137 -25.74 -7.39 24.71
N GLY A 138 -24.61 -6.89 25.17
CA GLY A 138 -24.28 -6.82 26.59
C GLY A 138 -22.95 -6.15 26.88
N PRO A 139 -22.68 -5.74 28.14
CA PRO A 139 -21.33 -5.40 28.55
C PRO A 139 -20.43 -6.63 28.42
N VAL A 140 -19.15 -6.42 28.06
CA VAL A 140 -18.16 -7.51 28.03
C VAL A 140 -18.11 -8.16 29.42
N ASP A 141 -18.17 -9.48 29.47
CA ASP A 141 -18.15 -10.25 30.71
C ASP A 141 -16.91 -9.89 31.55
N PRO A 142 -17.07 -9.34 32.76
CA PRO A 142 -15.93 -8.90 33.58
C PRO A 142 -15.10 -10.06 34.12
N ASN A 143 -15.67 -11.28 34.16
CA ASN A 143 -15.01 -12.50 34.62
C ASN A 143 -14.42 -13.34 33.46
N ALA A 144 -14.41 -12.81 32.23
CA ALA A 144 -13.86 -13.53 31.10
C ALA A 144 -12.36 -13.82 31.33
N ARG A 145 -11.99 -15.10 31.24
CA ARG A 145 -10.60 -15.56 31.33
C ARG A 145 -10.27 -16.53 30.20
N LEU A 146 -8.99 -16.75 29.97
CA LEU A 146 -8.54 -17.84 29.09
C LEU A 146 -8.85 -19.19 29.76
N MET A 147 -9.19 -20.18 28.93
CA MET A 147 -9.38 -21.56 29.35
C MET A 147 -8.09 -22.17 29.91
N THR A 148 -8.24 -23.15 30.78
CA THR A 148 -7.12 -24.04 31.14
C THR A 148 -6.87 -25.04 30.01
N LEU A 149 -5.71 -25.71 30.03
CA LEU A 149 -5.39 -26.72 29.03
C LEU A 149 -6.43 -27.86 28.98
N GLU A 150 -6.96 -28.26 30.15
CA GLU A 150 -8.01 -29.27 30.25
C GLU A 150 -9.32 -28.79 29.62
N GLU A 151 -9.75 -27.56 29.95
CA GLU A 151 -10.96 -26.93 29.39
C GLU A 151 -10.86 -26.78 27.87
N MET A 152 -9.69 -26.36 27.35
CA MET A 152 -9.44 -26.28 25.91
C MET A 152 -9.54 -27.65 25.25
N SER A 153 -8.90 -28.66 25.84
CA SER A 153 -8.91 -30.02 25.27
C SER A 153 -10.30 -30.63 25.21
N LEU A 154 -11.15 -30.32 26.19
CA LEU A 154 -12.55 -30.75 26.20
C LEU A 154 -13.36 -30.00 25.15
N ALA A 155 -13.19 -28.68 25.01
CA ALA A 155 -13.88 -27.89 24.00
C ALA A 155 -13.53 -28.32 22.56
N ASP A 156 -12.25 -28.62 22.31
CA ASP A 156 -11.78 -29.16 21.02
C ASP A 156 -12.41 -30.54 20.75
N ALA A 157 -12.38 -31.44 21.74
CA ALA A 157 -12.95 -32.78 21.59
C ALA A 157 -14.48 -32.76 21.39
N GLU A 158 -15.19 -31.88 22.08
CA GLU A 158 -16.63 -31.67 21.91
C GLU A 158 -16.96 -31.13 20.51
N TYR A 159 -16.18 -30.17 20.02
CA TYR A 159 -16.32 -29.63 18.67
C TYR A 159 -16.09 -30.70 17.59
N GLU A 160 -14.99 -31.46 17.69
CA GLU A 160 -14.69 -32.56 16.77
C GLU A 160 -15.80 -33.63 16.80
N TRP A 161 -16.25 -34.02 17.99
CA TRP A 161 -17.33 -34.99 18.15
C TRP A 161 -18.62 -34.52 17.46
N ASN A 162 -19.00 -33.25 17.66
CA ASN A 162 -20.20 -32.68 17.04
C ASN A 162 -20.12 -32.66 15.51
N ILE A 163 -18.95 -32.34 14.93
CA ILE A 163 -18.75 -32.38 13.48
C ILE A 163 -18.84 -33.80 12.95
N ILE A 164 -18.19 -34.75 13.61
CA ILE A 164 -18.20 -36.16 13.21
C ILE A 164 -19.64 -36.72 13.19
N GLN A 165 -20.48 -36.29 14.15
CA GLN A 165 -21.90 -36.67 14.19
C GLN A 165 -22.71 -36.02 13.06
N GLN A 166 -22.41 -34.77 12.69
CA GLN A 166 -23.14 -34.03 11.65
C GLN A 166 -22.75 -34.49 10.23
N ASN A 167 -21.45 -34.71 10.00
CA ASN A 167 -20.89 -35.02 8.67
C ASN A 167 -20.04 -36.31 8.69
N PRO A 168 -20.66 -37.50 8.82
CA PRO A 168 -19.92 -38.76 8.95
C PRO A 168 -19.25 -39.25 7.65
N GLN A 169 -19.55 -38.64 6.50
CA GLN A 169 -19.18 -39.16 5.17
C GLN A 169 -17.99 -38.45 4.48
N GLU A 170 -17.56 -37.28 4.96
CA GLU A 170 -16.54 -36.46 4.27
C GLU A 170 -15.13 -36.80 4.78
N LYS A 171 -14.31 -37.44 3.93
CA LYS A 171 -12.96 -37.93 4.30
C LYS A 171 -11.93 -37.44 3.29
N ASP A 172 -11.22 -36.36 3.62
CA ASP A 172 -10.27 -35.72 2.68
C ASP A 172 -8.86 -36.32 2.71
N PHE A 173 -8.48 -37.07 3.75
CA PHE A 173 -7.13 -37.61 3.88
C PHE A 173 -7.04 -39.02 3.27
N PRO A 174 -6.40 -39.21 2.10
CA PRO A 174 -6.10 -40.53 1.60
C PRO A 174 -4.95 -41.12 2.42
N PHE A 175 -5.29 -41.92 3.44
CA PHE A 175 -4.33 -42.86 4.01
C PHE A 175 -4.47 -44.22 3.32
N ASP A 176 -3.34 -44.89 3.11
CA ASP A 176 -3.26 -46.22 2.47
C ASP A 176 -3.72 -47.36 3.39
N ASP A 177 -3.89 -47.10 4.69
CA ASP A 177 -4.31 -48.10 5.67
C ASP A 177 -5.83 -48.36 5.64
N PRO A 178 -6.30 -49.58 5.33
CA PRO A 178 -7.72 -49.90 5.21
C PRO A 178 -8.49 -49.83 6.54
N VAL A 179 -7.81 -50.01 7.69
CA VAL A 179 -8.41 -49.93 9.03
C VAL A 179 -8.73 -48.48 9.41
N ARG A 180 -7.81 -47.55 9.12
CA ARG A 180 -7.95 -46.12 9.44
C ARG A 180 -8.92 -45.38 8.54
N ARG A 181 -9.24 -45.93 7.36
CA ARG A 181 -10.32 -45.42 6.47
C ARG A 181 -11.71 -45.58 7.06
N ALA A 182 -11.94 -46.49 8.00
CA ALA A 182 -13.26 -46.74 8.57
C ALA A 182 -13.66 -45.70 9.64
N GLU A 183 -12.71 -45.14 10.38
CA GLU A 183 -12.94 -44.12 11.40
C GLU A 183 -13.53 -42.84 10.78
N ALA A 184 -14.56 -42.26 11.41
CA ALA A 184 -15.13 -40.97 11.02
C ALA A 184 -14.24 -39.85 11.59
N ARG A 185 -13.90 -38.86 10.76
CA ARG A 185 -12.95 -37.80 11.10
C ARG A 185 -13.43 -36.46 10.52
N PRO A 186 -13.09 -35.32 11.14
CA PRO A 186 -13.43 -34.00 10.60
C PRO A 186 -12.70 -33.71 9.28
N SER A 187 -13.33 -32.95 8.39
CA SER A 187 -12.73 -32.51 7.11
C SER A 187 -11.65 -31.46 7.33
N ARG A 188 -10.80 -31.20 6.31
CA ARG A 188 -9.79 -30.11 6.41
C ARG A 188 -10.47 -28.74 6.62
N THR A 189 -11.63 -28.54 6.01
CA THR A 189 -12.36 -27.28 6.15
C THR A 189 -12.94 -27.11 7.54
N ASP A 190 -13.40 -28.20 8.18
CA ASP A 190 -13.95 -28.16 9.53
C ASP A 190 -12.86 -27.95 10.59
N LEU A 191 -11.66 -28.49 10.35
CA LEU A 191 -10.46 -28.14 11.12
C LEU A 191 -10.04 -26.68 10.90
N LEU A 192 -10.24 -26.11 9.71
CA LEU A 192 -9.96 -24.69 9.50
C LEU A 192 -10.97 -23.80 10.24
N LYS A 193 -12.24 -24.19 10.26
CA LYS A 193 -13.31 -23.50 11.00
C LYS A 193 -13.11 -23.57 12.51
N SER A 194 -12.47 -24.63 13.03
CA SER A 194 -12.24 -24.79 14.47
C SER A 194 -11.45 -23.61 15.05
N PHE A 195 -10.48 -23.08 14.31
CA PHE A 195 -9.71 -21.91 14.71
C PHE A 195 -10.55 -20.65 14.95
N ASP A 196 -11.69 -20.52 14.25
CA ASP A 196 -12.60 -19.38 14.38
C ASP A 196 -13.78 -19.66 15.33
N GLU A 197 -14.22 -20.91 15.43
CA GLU A 197 -15.44 -21.32 16.14
C GLU A 197 -15.19 -21.76 17.58
N VAL A 198 -14.08 -22.47 17.82
CA VAL A 198 -13.76 -23.00 19.14
C VAL A 198 -13.39 -21.84 20.08
N PRO A 199 -14.10 -21.71 21.20
CA PRO A 199 -13.82 -20.67 22.19
C PRO A 199 -12.51 -20.97 22.93
N ILE A 200 -11.66 -19.95 23.05
CA ILE A 200 -10.44 -20.00 23.88
C ILE A 200 -10.69 -19.33 25.25
N THR A 201 -11.81 -18.61 25.36
CA THR A 201 -12.20 -17.85 26.55
C THR A 201 -13.46 -18.43 27.19
N VAL A 202 -13.51 -18.39 28.51
CA VAL A 202 -14.68 -18.76 29.32
C VAL A 202 -15.13 -17.56 30.13
N GLY A 203 -16.42 -17.26 30.05
CA GLY A 203 -17.12 -16.25 30.83
C GLY A 203 -17.93 -16.87 31.97
N SER A 204 -18.79 -16.04 32.59
CA SER A 204 -19.65 -16.49 33.68
C SER A 204 -20.80 -17.41 33.23
N HIS A 205 -21.18 -17.34 31.96
CA HIS A 205 -22.27 -18.13 31.37
C HIS A 205 -21.78 -19.28 30.47
N GLY A 206 -20.46 -19.58 30.50
CA GLY A 206 -19.83 -20.63 29.70
C GLY A 206 -18.80 -20.10 28.70
N PRO A 207 -18.37 -20.94 27.75
CA PRO A 207 -17.41 -20.57 26.72
C PRO A 207 -17.91 -19.43 25.82
N ILE A 208 -17.05 -18.46 25.53
CA ILE A 208 -17.37 -17.29 24.69
C ILE A 208 -16.77 -17.52 23.29
N SER A 209 -17.61 -17.75 22.28
CA SER A 209 -17.12 -17.92 20.91
C SER A 209 -16.67 -16.59 20.29
N PRO A 210 -15.52 -16.54 19.59
CA PRO A 210 -14.99 -15.33 18.96
C PRO A 210 -15.94 -14.68 17.94
N LYS A 211 -16.75 -15.49 17.25
CA LYS A 211 -17.68 -15.02 16.20
C LYS A 211 -18.73 -14.03 16.71
N HIS A 212 -19.10 -14.09 17.99
CA HIS A 212 -20.21 -13.30 18.52
C HIS A 212 -19.82 -11.87 18.93
N GLN A 213 -18.53 -11.54 19.04
CA GLN A 213 -18.04 -10.26 19.61
C GLN A 213 -17.16 -9.42 18.66
N SER A 214 -16.99 -9.80 17.40
CA SER A 214 -16.07 -9.08 16.51
C SER A 214 -16.59 -7.67 16.15
N ILE A 215 -15.80 -6.64 16.46
CA ILE A 215 -16.05 -5.23 16.09
C ILE A 215 -15.42 -4.88 14.73
N VAL A 216 -14.61 -5.80 14.17
CA VAL A 216 -13.92 -5.62 12.89
C VAL A 216 -14.95 -5.40 11.77
N ALA A 217 -14.70 -4.39 10.94
CA ALA A 217 -15.51 -4.09 9.77
C ALA A 217 -15.52 -5.28 8.78
N PRO A 218 -16.57 -5.43 7.95
CA PRO A 218 -16.58 -6.47 6.93
C PRO A 218 -15.40 -6.30 5.97
N MET A 219 -14.80 -7.42 5.54
CA MET A 219 -13.72 -7.42 4.57
C MET A 219 -14.22 -6.95 3.20
N LEU A 220 -13.36 -6.37 2.37
CA LEU A 220 -13.72 -6.07 0.98
C LEU A 220 -13.71 -7.35 0.13
N PRO A 221 -14.59 -7.44 -0.89
CA PRO A 221 -14.49 -8.50 -1.90
C PRO A 221 -13.09 -8.61 -2.53
N ILE A 222 -12.65 -9.84 -2.73
CA ILE A 222 -11.35 -10.15 -3.35
C ILE A 222 -11.34 -9.61 -4.79
N GLY A 223 -10.27 -8.93 -5.18
CA GLY A 223 -10.11 -8.39 -6.53
C GLY A 223 -10.69 -7.00 -6.77
N ILE A 224 -11.24 -6.33 -5.73
CA ILE A 224 -11.59 -4.90 -5.84
C ILE A 224 -10.36 -4.04 -6.14
N GLU A 225 -9.21 -4.35 -5.53
CA GLU A 225 -7.96 -3.63 -5.76
C GLU A 225 -7.55 -3.68 -7.24
N ALA A 226 -7.73 -4.80 -7.94
CA ALA A 226 -7.45 -4.89 -9.37
C ALA A 226 -8.43 -4.04 -10.24
N ALA A 227 -9.66 -3.84 -9.76
CA ALA A 227 -10.65 -3.00 -10.43
C ALA A 227 -10.46 -1.50 -10.13
N VAL A 228 -9.97 -1.15 -8.94
CA VAL A 228 -9.63 0.22 -8.53
C VAL A 228 -8.28 0.64 -9.14
N ASP A 229 -7.31 -0.27 -9.11
CA ASP A 229 -5.93 -0.08 -9.53
C ASP A 229 -5.62 -0.84 -10.82
N GLY A 230 -6.44 -0.71 -11.87
CA GLY A 230 -6.06 -1.15 -13.23
C GLY A 230 -4.72 -0.57 -13.75
N THR A 231 -4.04 0.24 -12.93
CA THR A 231 -2.71 0.85 -13.07
C THR A 231 -1.63 0.26 -12.17
N GLY A 232 -1.99 -0.56 -11.18
CA GLY A 232 -1.07 -1.26 -10.29
C GLY A 232 -0.38 -2.39 -11.03
N LYS A 233 0.60 -2.06 -11.88
CA LYS A 233 1.60 -3.06 -12.27
C LYS A 233 2.15 -3.62 -10.96
N GLN A 234 1.99 -4.92 -10.73
CA GLN A 234 2.81 -5.64 -9.77
C GLN A 234 4.26 -5.47 -10.23
N VAL A 235 4.92 -4.43 -9.74
CA VAL A 235 6.34 -4.21 -10.00
C VAL A 235 7.06 -5.21 -9.11
N GLY A 236 7.26 -6.42 -9.64
CA GLY A 236 8.16 -7.42 -9.07
C GLY A 236 7.51 -8.67 -8.50
N ASP A 237 6.81 -9.46 -9.33
CA ASP A 237 6.49 -10.87 -9.01
C ASP A 237 7.34 -11.87 -9.82
N GLU A 238 8.41 -11.41 -10.48
CA GLU A 238 9.56 -12.25 -10.79
C GLU A 238 10.46 -12.20 -9.55
N GLU A 239 10.28 -13.15 -8.63
CA GLU A 239 11.08 -13.41 -7.41
C GLU A 239 12.08 -12.29 -7.08
N ALA A 240 11.62 -11.23 -6.42
CA ALA A 240 12.50 -10.15 -5.99
C ALA A 240 13.66 -10.76 -5.19
N ASP A 241 14.87 -10.65 -5.73
CA ASP A 241 16.07 -11.21 -5.13
C ASP A 241 16.18 -10.69 -3.68
N VAL A 242 16.29 -11.60 -2.70
CA VAL A 242 16.35 -11.27 -1.25
C VAL A 242 17.45 -10.25 -0.91
N ARG A 243 18.46 -10.14 -1.78
CA ARG A 243 19.60 -9.21 -1.65
C ARG A 243 19.26 -7.76 -2.02
N ASP A 244 18.18 -7.50 -2.75
CA ASP A 244 17.71 -6.16 -3.12
C ASP A 244 16.18 -6.05 -2.93
N PRO A 245 15.69 -6.10 -1.67
CA PRO A 245 14.25 -6.07 -1.39
C PRO A 245 13.59 -4.75 -1.80
N ASP A 246 14.38 -3.67 -1.89
CA ASP A 246 13.92 -2.34 -2.25
C ASP A 246 13.92 -2.09 -3.78
N GLY A 247 14.47 -3.02 -4.57
CA GLY A 247 14.60 -2.88 -6.03
C GLY A 247 15.54 -1.72 -6.45
N VAL A 248 16.53 -1.39 -5.63
CA VAL A 248 17.43 -0.24 -5.86
C VAL A 248 18.19 -0.36 -7.18
N TYR A 249 18.58 -1.58 -7.56
CA TYR A 249 19.36 -1.83 -8.76
C TYR A 249 18.50 -2.16 -9.99
N ASP A 250 17.18 -2.24 -9.91
CA ASP A 250 16.34 -2.66 -11.04
C ASP A 250 16.47 -1.73 -12.25
N LEU A 251 16.48 -0.42 -12.02
CA LEU A 251 16.71 0.55 -13.08
C LEU A 251 18.12 0.40 -13.69
N LEU A 252 19.12 0.10 -12.86
CA LEU A 252 20.49 -0.13 -13.31
C LEU A 252 20.58 -1.40 -14.16
N ARG A 253 19.94 -2.50 -13.74
CA ARG A 253 19.85 -3.77 -14.47
C ARG A 253 19.23 -3.54 -15.84
N ARG A 254 18.10 -2.83 -15.91
CA ARG A 254 17.42 -2.49 -17.16
C ARG A 254 18.29 -1.65 -18.11
N GLN A 255 19.10 -0.74 -17.58
CA GLN A 255 19.96 0.13 -18.39
C GLN A 255 21.25 -0.53 -18.87
N THR A 256 21.84 -1.39 -18.04
CA THR A 256 23.18 -1.96 -18.28
C THR A 256 23.15 -3.41 -18.76
N GLY A 257 22.03 -4.12 -18.55
CA GLY A 257 21.91 -5.55 -18.78
C GLY A 257 22.70 -6.42 -17.81
N LEU A 258 23.22 -5.85 -16.72
CA LEU A 258 24.00 -6.59 -15.71
C LEU A 258 23.07 -7.39 -14.80
N THR A 259 23.53 -8.57 -14.37
CA THR A 259 22.87 -9.36 -13.32
C THR A 259 23.23 -8.80 -11.93
N LEU A 260 22.42 -9.11 -10.92
CA LEU A 260 22.71 -8.68 -9.54
C LEU A 260 24.02 -9.26 -9.02
N ASP A 261 24.34 -10.51 -9.38
CA ASP A 261 25.62 -11.15 -9.00
C ASP A 261 26.82 -10.34 -9.50
N GLN A 262 26.79 -9.90 -10.76
CA GLN A 262 27.86 -9.08 -11.34
C GLN A 262 27.97 -7.73 -10.63
N ILE A 263 26.84 -7.10 -10.31
CA ILE A 263 26.81 -5.81 -9.61
C ILE A 263 27.47 -5.92 -8.23
N PHE A 264 27.18 -6.99 -7.49
CA PHE A 264 27.75 -7.21 -6.16
C PHE A 264 29.22 -7.69 -6.18
N GLU A 265 29.64 -8.38 -7.23
CA GLU A 265 31.03 -8.79 -7.42
C GLU A 265 31.96 -7.60 -7.72
N TYR A 266 31.45 -6.58 -8.42
CA TYR A 266 32.26 -5.43 -8.78
C TYR A 266 32.81 -4.68 -7.57
N ARG A 267 34.09 -4.33 -7.67
CA ARG A 267 34.78 -3.60 -6.61
C ARG A 267 34.36 -2.15 -6.66
N VAL A 268 33.47 -1.77 -5.76
CA VAL A 268 33.00 -0.39 -5.58
C VAL A 268 33.67 0.23 -4.36
N LYS A 269 34.25 1.43 -4.52
CA LYS A 269 34.85 2.18 -3.41
C LYS A 269 34.55 3.67 -3.50
N ILE A 270 34.21 4.28 -2.37
CA ILE A 270 34.05 5.73 -2.25
C ILE A 270 35.43 6.33 -2.00
N LEU A 271 35.85 7.24 -2.88
CA LEU A 271 37.18 7.87 -2.81
C LEU A 271 37.14 9.23 -2.14
N VAL A 272 36.10 10.01 -2.41
CA VAL A 272 35.97 11.38 -1.91
C VAL A 272 34.58 11.57 -1.33
N GLN A 273 34.53 12.12 -0.13
CA GLN A 273 33.32 12.56 0.53
C GLN A 273 33.52 14.01 0.98
N HIS A 274 32.57 14.87 0.62
CA HIS A 274 32.58 16.28 1.00
C HIS A 274 31.21 16.68 1.53
N ARG A 275 31.19 17.45 2.62
CA ARG A 275 29.99 18.17 3.05
C ARG A 275 30.01 19.54 2.38
N VAL A 276 29.12 19.72 1.41
CA VAL A 276 28.98 20.98 0.66
C VAL A 276 27.77 21.75 1.18
N VAL A 277 27.84 23.07 1.16
CA VAL A 277 26.80 23.93 1.73
C VAL A 277 26.38 24.96 0.70
N ASN A 278 25.07 25.08 0.48
CA ASN A 278 24.47 26.14 -0.31
C ASN A 278 23.79 27.16 0.60
N GLN A 279 24.08 28.44 0.41
CA GLN A 279 23.39 29.51 1.14
C GLN A 279 22.10 29.85 0.40
N THR A 280 20.96 29.68 1.07
CA THR A 280 19.63 30.02 0.54
C THR A 280 18.96 31.06 1.42
N ARG A 281 17.80 31.57 0.99
CA ARG A 281 16.96 32.46 1.81
C ARG A 281 16.54 31.81 3.14
N LEU A 282 16.35 30.49 3.16
CA LEU A 282 16.01 29.71 4.35
C LEU A 282 17.24 29.38 5.23
N GLY A 283 18.44 29.84 4.83
CA GLY A 283 19.70 29.59 5.52
C GLY A 283 20.61 28.61 4.78
N LYS A 284 21.56 28.04 5.53
CA LYS A 284 22.58 27.12 5.01
C LYS A 284 21.99 25.72 4.82
N ILE A 285 21.74 25.34 3.57
CA ILE A 285 21.32 23.98 3.21
C ILE A 285 22.58 23.16 2.93
N GLN A 286 22.82 22.16 3.76
CA GLN A 286 23.96 21.27 3.60
C GLN A 286 23.59 20.09 2.72
N SER A 287 24.58 19.48 2.07
CA SER A 287 24.40 18.23 1.35
C SER A 287 25.71 17.49 1.32
N LEU A 288 25.65 16.18 1.13
CA LEU A 288 26.83 15.34 1.01
C LEU A 288 27.09 15.02 -0.45
N TYR A 289 28.32 15.27 -0.87
CA TYR A 289 28.85 14.91 -2.16
C TYR A 289 29.75 13.69 -2.00
N CYS A 290 29.53 12.69 -2.84
CA CYS A 290 30.31 11.45 -2.88
C CYS A 290 30.82 11.21 -4.30
N LEU A 291 32.10 10.85 -4.42
CA LEU A 291 32.72 10.35 -5.64
C LEU A 291 33.13 8.90 -5.42
N ALA A 292 32.48 8.00 -6.14
CA ALA A 292 32.75 6.57 -6.11
C ALA A 292 33.44 6.10 -7.38
N ILE A 293 34.16 5.00 -7.26
CA ILE A 293 34.72 4.23 -8.37
C ILE A 293 34.11 2.84 -8.35
N CYS A 294 33.96 2.25 -9.52
CA CYS A 294 33.54 0.86 -9.72
C CYS A 294 34.48 0.23 -10.74
N GLY A 295 34.94 -0.99 -10.50
CA GLY A 295 35.71 -1.73 -11.49
C GLY A 295 35.62 -3.23 -11.29
N ASN A 296 35.79 -3.97 -12.38
CA ASN A 296 35.69 -5.42 -12.41
C ASN A 296 37.03 -6.13 -12.21
N GLY A 297 38.13 -5.40 -11.99
CA GLY A 297 39.48 -6.00 -11.90
C GLY A 297 40.04 -6.49 -13.24
N GLU A 298 39.29 -6.39 -14.32
CA GLU A 298 39.65 -6.93 -15.64
C GLU A 298 39.75 -5.83 -16.71
N GLY A 299 40.10 -4.61 -16.31
CA GLY A 299 40.28 -3.50 -17.24
C GLY A 299 39.00 -2.74 -17.55
N ARG A 300 37.92 -2.88 -16.77
CA ARG A 300 36.82 -1.91 -16.78
C ARG A 300 36.85 -1.06 -15.52
N LEU A 301 36.66 0.23 -15.69
CA LEU A 301 36.58 1.19 -14.59
C LEU A 301 35.54 2.25 -14.91
N GLY A 302 34.72 2.58 -13.92
CA GLY A 302 33.76 3.68 -13.97
C GLY A 302 33.93 4.58 -12.75
N ILE A 303 33.58 5.85 -12.93
CA ILE A 303 33.50 6.82 -11.86
C ILE A 303 32.08 7.38 -11.80
N GLY A 304 31.57 7.63 -10.60
CA GLY A 304 30.23 8.15 -10.37
C GLY A 304 30.26 9.21 -9.28
N GLU A 305 29.56 10.31 -9.51
CA GLU A 305 29.46 11.41 -8.57
C GLU A 305 28.01 11.71 -8.24
N ALA A 306 27.67 11.77 -6.96
CA ALA A 306 26.32 12.08 -6.55
C ALA A 306 26.31 13.00 -5.35
N LYS A 307 25.18 13.69 -5.19
CA LYS A 307 24.91 14.59 -4.09
C LYS A 307 23.55 14.22 -3.50
N GLY A 308 23.49 14.09 -2.18
CA GLY A 308 22.26 13.79 -1.44
C GLY A 308 22.13 14.66 -0.20
N GLN A 309 20.92 14.75 0.35
CA GLN A 309 20.72 15.33 1.68
C GLN A 309 21.32 14.39 2.73
N GLU A 310 20.97 13.10 2.62
CA GLU A 310 21.52 12.04 3.46
C GLU A 310 22.80 11.43 2.88
N THR A 311 23.60 10.88 3.80
CA THR A 311 24.88 10.26 3.46
C THR A 311 24.68 9.02 2.60
N GLU A 312 23.76 8.15 3.00
CA GLU A 312 23.53 6.87 2.33
C GLU A 312 23.01 7.06 0.91
N ASP A 313 22.09 8.01 0.71
CA ASP A 313 21.55 8.32 -0.62
C ASP A 313 22.63 8.83 -1.57
N ALA A 314 23.51 9.71 -1.10
CA ALA A 314 24.64 10.19 -1.89
C ALA A 314 25.60 9.04 -2.24
N MET A 315 25.86 8.14 -1.29
CA MET A 315 26.70 6.97 -1.53
C MET A 315 26.06 5.99 -2.52
N LYS A 316 24.81 5.58 -2.30
CA LYS A 316 24.04 4.67 -3.17
C LYS A 316 24.01 5.19 -4.61
N ASN A 317 23.62 6.45 -4.80
CA ASN A 317 23.57 7.07 -6.11
C ASN A 317 24.96 7.17 -6.78
N ALA A 318 26.02 7.48 -6.02
CA ALA A 318 27.38 7.51 -6.57
C ALA A 318 27.83 6.12 -7.03
N ARG A 319 27.49 5.05 -6.29
CA ARG A 319 27.79 3.65 -6.68
C ARG A 319 27.06 3.28 -7.97
N ILE A 320 25.75 3.53 -8.05
CA ILE A 320 24.91 3.24 -9.23
C ILE A 320 25.47 3.97 -10.45
N GLN A 321 25.80 5.25 -10.33
CA GLN A 321 26.40 6.00 -11.42
C GLN A 321 27.78 5.47 -11.83
N ALA A 322 28.61 5.03 -10.87
CA ALA A 322 29.93 4.48 -11.17
C ALA A 322 29.82 3.17 -11.96
N ILE A 323 28.88 2.29 -11.59
CA ILE A 323 28.60 1.03 -12.31
C ILE A 323 28.09 1.34 -13.72
N LYS A 324 27.13 2.26 -13.85
CA LYS A 324 26.57 2.69 -15.14
C LYS A 324 27.65 3.25 -16.08
N ASN A 325 28.63 3.97 -15.54
CA ASN A 325 29.67 4.66 -16.32
C ASN A 325 30.94 3.84 -16.54
N MET A 326 30.92 2.52 -16.31
CA MET A 326 32.10 1.68 -16.55
C MET A 326 32.51 1.68 -18.02
N LYS A 327 33.81 1.92 -18.26
CA LYS A 327 34.42 1.90 -19.59
C LYS A 327 35.65 1.00 -19.61
N PRO A 328 35.96 0.38 -20.76
CA PRO A 328 37.18 -0.40 -20.91
C PRO A 328 38.41 0.51 -20.90
N ILE A 329 39.44 0.11 -20.16
CA ILE A 329 40.75 0.73 -20.07
C ILE A 329 41.76 -0.21 -20.75
N PRO A 330 42.51 0.27 -21.76
CA PRO A 330 43.56 -0.53 -22.35
C PRO A 330 44.68 -0.76 -21.32
N ARG A 331 45.14 -2.01 -21.23
CA ARG A 331 46.25 -2.42 -20.35
C ARG A 331 47.26 -3.21 -21.16
N TYR A 332 48.55 -2.92 -20.96
CA TYR A 332 49.65 -3.69 -21.48
C TYR A 332 49.88 -4.91 -20.60
N GLU A 333 49.97 -6.10 -21.23
CA GLU A 333 50.11 -7.41 -20.56
C GLU A 333 49.06 -7.62 -19.44
N ASN A 334 47.87 -7.01 -19.56
CA ASN A 334 46.84 -7.00 -18.53
C ASN A 334 47.30 -6.52 -17.14
N ARG A 335 48.45 -5.83 -17.03
CA ARG A 335 49.05 -5.44 -15.74
C ARG A 335 49.39 -3.97 -15.60
N THR A 336 49.81 -3.29 -16.68
CA THR A 336 50.26 -1.88 -16.63
C THR A 336 49.64 -1.07 -17.77
N ILE A 337 49.90 0.23 -17.82
CA ILE A 337 49.42 1.14 -18.88
C ILE A 337 50.38 1.13 -20.09
N TYR A 338 49.91 1.62 -21.23
CA TYR A 338 50.76 1.84 -22.40
C TYR A 338 51.55 3.14 -22.28
N GLY A 339 52.87 3.03 -22.11
CA GLY A 339 53.80 4.15 -22.06
C GLY A 339 53.60 5.09 -20.87
N GLU A 340 53.89 6.36 -21.08
CA GLU A 340 53.64 7.42 -20.11
C GLU A 340 52.47 8.28 -20.56
N VAL A 341 51.55 8.57 -19.64
CA VAL A 341 50.34 9.33 -19.95
C VAL A 341 50.13 10.43 -18.93
N GLU A 342 49.76 11.60 -19.44
CA GLU A 342 49.47 12.76 -18.62
C GLU A 342 47.98 13.13 -18.70
N GLY A 343 47.40 13.46 -17.54
CA GLY A 343 46.02 13.94 -17.42
C GLY A 343 45.99 15.27 -16.69
N LYS A 344 45.18 16.21 -17.17
CA LYS A 344 45.02 17.53 -16.57
C LYS A 344 43.55 17.86 -16.38
N VAL A 345 43.17 18.21 -15.15
CA VAL A 345 41.84 18.71 -14.79
C VAL A 345 42.02 19.95 -13.92
N SER A 346 41.63 21.10 -14.45
CA SER A 346 41.87 22.41 -13.84
C SER A 346 43.36 22.60 -13.48
N ALA A 347 43.70 22.81 -12.20
CA ALA A 347 45.07 22.96 -11.72
C ALA A 347 45.75 21.63 -11.33
N VAL A 348 45.05 20.49 -11.42
CA VAL A 348 45.61 19.18 -11.11
C VAL A 348 46.19 18.57 -12.38
N GLU A 349 47.45 18.17 -12.30
CA GLU A 349 48.19 17.46 -13.34
C GLU A 349 48.62 16.11 -12.76
N VAL A 350 48.36 15.03 -13.48
CA VAL A 350 48.69 13.64 -13.10
C VAL A 350 49.55 13.05 -14.20
N LYS A 351 50.71 12.51 -13.83
CA LYS A 351 51.60 11.76 -14.72
C LYS A 351 51.58 10.31 -14.29
N LEU A 352 51.14 9.42 -15.17
CA LEU A 352 51.13 7.98 -14.99
C LEU A 352 52.23 7.38 -15.85
N MET A 353 53.06 6.53 -15.26
CA MET A 353 54.19 5.91 -15.94
C MET A 353 54.05 4.38 -15.86
N SER A 354 54.14 3.73 -17.02
CA SER A 354 54.24 2.26 -17.09
C SER A 354 55.50 1.76 -16.36
N ARG A 355 55.40 0.60 -15.73
CA ARG A 355 56.49 0.00 -14.96
C ARG A 355 56.67 -1.48 -15.29
N PRO A 356 57.88 -2.04 -15.12
CA PRO A 356 58.14 -3.46 -15.34
C PRO A 356 57.35 -4.34 -14.37
N PRO A 357 57.20 -5.65 -14.68
CA PRO A 357 56.48 -6.60 -13.82
C PRO A 357 57.12 -6.69 -12.44
N GLY A 358 56.29 -6.82 -11.40
CA GLY A 358 56.76 -6.97 -10.02
C GLY A 358 57.15 -5.65 -9.34
N PHE A 359 56.89 -4.51 -9.99
CA PHE A 359 57.13 -3.19 -9.38
C PHE A 359 56.05 -2.83 -8.35
N GLY A 360 54.81 -3.28 -8.59
CA GLY A 360 53.63 -3.00 -7.79
C GLY A 360 53.03 -1.60 -8.02
N LEU A 361 52.03 -1.26 -7.22
CA LEU A 361 51.35 0.04 -7.28
C LEU A 361 52.01 1.08 -6.37
N ARG A 362 52.95 1.86 -6.90
CA ARG A 362 53.62 2.96 -6.17
C ARG A 362 53.01 4.30 -6.56
N CYS A 363 51.82 4.56 -6.04
CA CYS A 363 50.97 5.68 -6.41
C CYS A 363 50.33 6.35 -5.19
N GLN A 364 49.77 7.55 -5.37
CA GLN A 364 48.89 8.16 -4.36
C GLN A 364 47.69 7.24 -4.07
N HIS A 365 47.21 7.21 -2.82
CA HIS A 365 46.12 6.31 -2.37
C HIS A 365 44.85 6.33 -3.25
N LEU A 366 44.46 7.48 -3.80
CA LEU A 366 43.31 7.57 -4.73
C LEU A 366 43.55 6.81 -6.03
N ILE A 367 44.75 6.99 -6.61
CA ILE A 367 45.19 6.36 -7.85
C ILE A 367 45.40 4.86 -7.61
N PHE A 368 45.91 4.48 -6.43
CA PHE A 368 46.06 3.08 -6.03
C PHE A 368 44.72 2.34 -6.05
N GLU A 369 43.65 2.91 -5.48
CA GLU A 369 42.34 2.27 -5.49
C GLU A 369 41.74 2.18 -6.90
N MET A 370 41.94 3.21 -7.73
CA MET A 370 41.53 3.18 -9.14
C MET A 370 42.28 2.11 -9.94
N ALA A 371 43.60 2.03 -9.76
CA ALA A 371 44.44 1.03 -10.41
C ALA A 371 44.00 -0.38 -10.01
N ARG A 372 43.78 -0.61 -8.72
CA ARG A 372 43.32 -1.91 -8.20
C ARG A 372 41.92 -2.28 -8.72
N ALA A 373 40.99 -1.33 -8.77
CA ALA A 373 39.65 -1.56 -9.33
C ALA A 373 39.67 -1.83 -10.85
N ALA A 374 40.59 -1.18 -11.58
CA ALA A 374 40.79 -1.42 -13.00
C ALA A 374 41.61 -2.69 -13.32
N GLY A 375 42.20 -3.36 -12.32
CA GLY A 375 43.08 -4.52 -12.54
C GLY A 375 44.51 -4.17 -12.95
N ILE A 376 44.96 -2.94 -12.74
CA ILE A 376 46.35 -2.54 -12.95
C ILE A 376 47.16 -2.99 -11.71
N GLN A 377 48.26 -3.69 -11.94
CA GLN A 377 49.13 -4.25 -10.91
C GLN A 377 50.43 -3.45 -10.75
N ASP A 378 50.99 -2.95 -11.87
CA ASP A 378 52.24 -2.18 -11.86
C ASP A 378 52.01 -0.77 -12.39
N LEU A 379 52.25 0.24 -11.54
CA LEU A 379 52.09 1.64 -11.93
C LEU A 379 52.92 2.55 -11.02
N ALA A 380 53.56 3.55 -11.61
CA ALA A 380 54.08 4.70 -10.88
C ALA A 380 53.28 5.94 -11.25
N ALA A 381 52.83 6.72 -10.27
CA ALA A 381 52.07 7.94 -10.51
C ALA A 381 52.62 9.13 -9.72
N ARG A 382 52.67 10.29 -10.36
CA ARG A 382 53.06 11.56 -9.74
C ARG A 382 52.01 12.63 -10.00
N VAL A 383 51.69 13.41 -8.98
CA VAL A 383 50.79 14.57 -9.05
C VAL A 383 51.62 15.82 -8.72
N PRO A 384 52.31 16.44 -9.70
CA PRO A 384 53.30 17.49 -9.44
C PRO A 384 52.70 18.83 -9.00
N ARG A 385 51.49 19.17 -9.47
CA ARG A 385 50.87 20.48 -9.24
C ARG A 385 49.89 20.45 -8.06
N SER A 386 48.59 20.71 -8.29
CA SER A 386 47.57 20.64 -7.23
C SER A 386 47.21 19.18 -6.91
N ARG A 387 46.83 18.90 -5.65
CA ARG A 387 46.45 17.56 -5.16
C ARG A 387 44.98 17.50 -4.69
N ASN A 388 44.10 18.30 -5.29
CA ASN A 388 42.67 18.25 -4.98
C ASN A 388 42.10 16.85 -5.29
N LYS A 389 41.56 16.17 -4.28
CA LYS A 389 41.16 14.76 -4.36
C LYS A 389 40.19 14.47 -5.51
N MET A 390 39.14 15.30 -5.67
CA MET A 390 38.14 15.12 -6.74
C MET A 390 38.77 15.25 -8.12
N ASN A 391 39.57 16.29 -8.33
CA ASN A 391 40.21 16.55 -9.61
C ASN A 391 41.34 15.55 -9.91
N THR A 392 42.04 15.05 -8.90
CA THR A 392 43.03 13.97 -9.06
C THR A 392 42.37 12.71 -9.60
N VAL A 393 41.22 12.30 -9.05
CA VAL A 393 40.47 11.13 -9.56
C VAL A 393 40.03 11.36 -11.01
N LYS A 394 39.42 12.51 -11.30
CA LYS A 394 38.98 12.85 -12.66
C LYS A 394 40.15 12.92 -13.66
N ALA A 395 41.28 13.53 -13.29
CA ALA A 395 42.47 13.63 -14.13
C ALA A 395 43.11 12.26 -14.37
N THR A 396 43.15 11.40 -13.34
CA THR A 396 43.66 10.02 -13.47
C THR A 396 42.77 9.20 -14.39
N TYR A 397 41.44 9.30 -14.23
CA TYR A 397 40.49 8.62 -15.12
C TYR A 397 40.65 9.07 -16.57
N GLN A 398 40.77 10.38 -16.82
CA GLN A 398 41.04 10.91 -18.15
C GLN A 398 42.39 10.44 -18.72
N ALA A 399 43.44 10.37 -17.90
CA ALA A 399 44.74 9.86 -18.33
C ALA A 399 44.63 8.39 -18.77
N LEU A 400 43.98 7.54 -17.97
CA LEU A 400 43.79 6.13 -18.31
C LEU A 400 43.01 5.93 -19.62
N MET A 401 42.05 6.82 -19.91
CA MET A 401 41.25 6.79 -21.15
C MET A 401 41.98 7.37 -22.37
N LYS A 402 43.03 8.19 -22.16
CA LYS A 402 43.82 8.84 -23.23
C LYS A 402 45.04 8.03 -23.67
N GLN A 403 45.17 6.78 -23.20
CA GLN A 403 46.24 5.89 -23.61
C GLN A 403 46.24 5.66 -25.12
N ARG A 404 47.42 5.72 -25.74
CA ARG A 404 47.56 5.42 -27.17
C ARG A 404 47.90 3.95 -27.34
N ILE A 405 47.03 3.20 -28.00
CA ILE A 405 47.24 1.77 -28.22
C ILE A 405 48.32 1.61 -29.32
N PRO A 406 49.37 0.78 -29.10
CA PRO A 406 50.41 0.53 -30.10
C PRO A 406 49.90 0.19 -31.49
N ASP A 407 48.83 -0.60 -31.57
CA ASP A 407 48.21 -1.03 -32.82
C ASP A 407 47.58 0.15 -33.58
N GLU A 408 46.97 1.10 -32.87
CA GLU A 408 46.42 2.32 -33.48
C GLU A 408 47.53 3.24 -34.00
N ILE A 409 48.64 3.35 -33.24
CA ILE A 409 49.82 4.12 -33.67
C ILE A 409 50.44 3.48 -34.91
N ALA A 410 50.60 2.17 -34.94
CA ALA A 410 51.16 1.43 -36.07
C ALA A 410 50.34 1.62 -37.35
N ARG A 411 49.00 1.58 -37.23
CA ARG A 411 48.07 1.88 -38.34
C ARG A 411 48.23 3.32 -38.83
N GLY A 412 48.36 4.29 -37.93
CA GLY A 412 48.53 5.70 -38.29
C GLY A 412 49.87 6.01 -38.98
N LEU A 413 50.94 5.29 -38.61
CA LEU A 413 52.28 5.50 -39.17
C LEU A 413 52.60 4.60 -40.37
N GLY A 414 51.79 3.57 -40.64
CA GLY A 414 52.08 2.54 -41.64
C GLY A 414 53.33 1.70 -41.31
N LYS A 415 53.77 1.70 -40.04
CA LYS A 415 54.98 1.00 -39.57
C LYS A 415 54.62 0.03 -38.46
N LYS A 416 55.25 -1.15 -38.48
CA LYS A 416 55.06 -2.15 -37.42
C LYS A 416 55.70 -1.68 -36.12
N LEU A 417 54.90 -1.50 -35.07
CA LEU A 417 55.40 -1.25 -33.72
C LEU A 417 55.58 -2.61 -33.01
N VAL A 418 56.82 -3.07 -32.89
CA VAL A 418 57.11 -4.39 -32.31
C VAL A 418 57.38 -4.27 -30.81
N ASP A 419 56.66 -5.07 -30.03
CA ASP A 419 56.95 -5.28 -28.61
C ASP A 419 58.13 -6.26 -28.47
N VAL A 420 59.31 -5.72 -28.14
CA VAL A 420 60.57 -6.47 -28.00
C VAL A 420 60.45 -7.56 -26.93
N ARG A 421 59.75 -7.29 -25.83
CA ARG A 421 59.64 -8.24 -24.72
C ARG A 421 58.84 -9.46 -25.13
N LYS A 422 57.71 -9.25 -25.82
CA LYS A 422 56.88 -10.35 -26.34
C LYS A 422 57.65 -11.24 -27.32
N VAL A 423 58.46 -10.64 -28.20
CA VAL A 423 59.27 -11.40 -29.18
C VAL A 423 60.34 -12.22 -28.46
N TYR A 424 61.04 -11.63 -27.49
CA TYR A 424 62.11 -12.28 -26.75
C TYR A 424 61.64 -13.53 -26.01
N TYR A 425 60.47 -13.48 -25.36
CA TYR A 425 59.92 -14.62 -24.61
C TYR A 425 59.00 -15.54 -25.45
N GLY A 426 58.83 -15.28 -26.74
CA GLY A 426 57.97 -16.08 -27.62
C GLY A 426 56.46 -15.99 -27.28
N GLY A 427 56.03 -15.00 -26.51
CA GLY A 427 54.65 -14.91 -26.01
C GLY A 427 54.42 -13.72 -25.07
N ARG A 428 53.17 -13.51 -24.68
CA ARG A 428 52.85 -12.59 -23.56
C ARG A 428 53.13 -13.36 -22.27
N VAL A 429 54.04 -12.83 -21.45
CA VAL A 429 54.44 -13.39 -20.16
C VAL A 429 53.56 -12.87 -19.06
#